data_AF-A0A965EGT7-F1
#
_entry.id   AF-A0A965EGT7-F1
#
_cell.length_a   1.000
_cell.length_b   1.000
_cell.length_c   1.000
_cell.angle_alpha   90.00
_cell.angle_beta   90.00
_cell.angle_gamma   90.00
#
_symmetry.space_group_name_H-M   'P 1'
#
loop_
_entity.id
_entity.type
_entity.pdbx_description
1 polymer ?
#
loop_
_entity_poly.entity_id
_entity_poly.type
_entity_poly.pdbx_seq_one_letter_code
_entity_poly.pdbx_strand_id
1 'polypeptide(L)' 'MDFLKLLIRFTAYTSCLLLLIGLYKPWVVLWWEHSQNRKKVILLYGLLALALYLLQLLL' A
#
# COMPACT_ATOMS: atom_id res chain seq x y z
N MET A 1 -14.72 13.96 -11.51
CA MET A 1 -13.34 13.88 -10.97
C MET A 1 -13.30 13.39 -9.52
N ASP A 2 -14.39 13.59 -8.76
CA ASP A 2 -14.43 13.24 -7.33
C ASP A 2 -14.34 11.76 -7.03
N PHE A 3 -14.96 10.91 -7.88
CA PHE A 3 -14.85 9.46 -7.76
C PHE A 3 -13.40 8.97 -7.83
N LEU A 4 -12.61 9.52 -8.77
CA LEU A 4 -11.20 9.16 -8.93
C LEU A 4 -10.39 9.58 -7.69
N LYS A 5 -10.59 10.80 -7.19
CA LYS A 5 -9.94 11.29 -5.96
C LYS A 5 -10.34 10.49 -4.73
N LEU A 6 -11.59 10.01 -4.66
CA LEU A 6 -12.04 9.13 -3.59
C LEU A 6 -11.35 7.76 -3.66
N LEU A 7 -11.30 7.17 -4.87
CA LEU A 7 -10.66 5.89 -5.11
C LEU A 7 -9.16 5.94 -4.78
N ILE A 8 -8.45 6.99 -5.21
CA ILE A 8 -7.01 7.17 -4.90
C ILE A 8 -6.79 7.27 -3.39
N ARG A 9 -7.55 8.11 -2.68
CA ARG A 9 -7.44 8.24 -1.21
C ARG A 9 -7.72 6.92 -0.51
N PHE A 10 -8.80 6.23 -0.89
CA PHE A 10 -9.15 4.94 -0.31
C PHE A 10 -8.01 3.93 -0.50
N THR A 11 -7.45 3.85 -1.70
CA THR A 11 -6.35 2.93 -2.03
C THR A 11 -5.03 3.31 -1.31
N ALA A 12 -4.78 4.60 -1.12
CA ALA A 12 -3.63 5.08 -0.34
C ALA A 12 -3.76 4.68 1.15
N TYR A 13 -4.95 4.81 1.73
CA TYR A 13 -5.19 4.37 3.12
C TYR A 13 -5.10 2.87 3.28
N THR A 14 -5.68 2.08 2.36
CA THR A 14 -5.60 0.61 2.44
C THR A 14 -4.17 0.12 2.27
N SER A 15 -3.39 0.70 1.35
CA SER A 15 -1.96 0.35 1.20
C SER A 15 -1.14 0.71 2.44
N CYS A 16 -1.41 1.84 3.10
CA CYS A 16 -0.80 2.18 4.37
C CYS A 16 -1.17 1.19 5.50
N LEU A 17 -2.43 0.78 5.60
CA LEU A 17 -2.86 -0.25 6.56
C LEU A 17 -2.17 -1.59 6.30
N LEU A 18 -2.09 -2.03 5.04
CA LEU A 18 -1.39 -3.26 4.65
C LEU A 18 0.12 -3.18 4.91
N LEU A 19 0.74 -2.02 4.74
CA LEU A 19 2.13 -1.79 5.13
C LEU A 19 2.32 -2.02 6.64
N LEU A 20 1.48 -1.42 7.48
CA LEU A 20 1.55 -1.59 8.94
C LEU A 20 1.32 -3.04 9.38
N ILE A 21 0.29 -3.69 8.83
CA ILE A 21 -0.02 -5.10 9.10
C ILE A 21 1.15 -5.99 8.65
N GLY A 22 1.67 -5.75 7.44
CA GLY A 22 2.75 -6.55 6.87
C GLY A 22 4.11 -6.33 7.55
N LEU A 23 4.36 -5.15 8.14
CA LEU A 23 5.55 -4.94 8.97
C LEU A 23 5.51 -5.80 10.24
N TYR A 24 4.33 -5.94 10.87
CA TYR A 24 4.14 -6.81 12.02
C TYR A 24 4.14 -8.30 11.63
N LYS A 25 3.31 -8.67 10.64
CA LYS A 25 3.13 -10.04 10.14
C LYS A 25 3.17 -10.09 8.61
N PRO A 26 4.36 -10.25 8.00
CA PRO A 26 4.52 -10.23 6.54
C PRO A 26 3.66 -11.27 5.82
N TRP A 27 3.50 -12.45 6.40
CA TRP A 27 2.76 -13.56 5.79
C TRP A 27 1.26 -13.33 5.66
N VAL A 28 0.68 -12.42 6.46
CA VAL A 28 -0.74 -12.07 6.34
C VAL A 28 -1.00 -11.30 5.06
N VAL A 29 -0.03 -10.48 4.65
CA VAL A 29 -0.19 -9.54 3.53
C VAL A 29 0.46 -10.10 2.26
N LEU A 30 1.56 -10.82 2.39
CA LEU A 30 2.27 -11.53 1.31
C LEU A 30 1.89 -13.01 1.25
N TRP A 31 0.66 -13.37 1.64
CA TRP A 31 0.18 -14.77 1.63
C TRP A 31 0.22 -15.41 0.24
N TRP A 32 0.15 -14.58 -0.80
CA TRP A 32 0.20 -14.97 -2.21
C TRP A 32 1.62 -15.14 -2.75
N GLU A 33 2.65 -14.68 -2.02
CA GLU A 33 4.02 -14.68 -2.50
C GLU A 33 4.85 -15.79 -1.86
N HIS A 34 5.79 -16.36 -2.61
CA HIS A 34 6.56 -17.52 -2.16
C HIS A 34 7.49 -17.21 -0.98
N SER A 35 7.99 -15.97 -0.87
CA SER A 35 8.87 -15.53 0.21
C SER A 35 8.28 -14.32 0.93
N GLN A 36 7.97 -14.45 2.22
CA GLN A 36 7.34 -13.38 2.99
C GLN A 36 8.38 -12.61 3.80
N ASN A 37 8.85 -11.48 3.26
CA ASN A 37 9.88 -10.65 3.88
C ASN A 37 9.37 -9.23 4.13
N ARG A 38 9.71 -8.64 5.28
CA ARG A 38 9.37 -7.25 5.62
C ARG A 38 9.86 -6.24 4.59
N LYS A 39 11.05 -6.47 4.00
CA LYS A 39 11.58 -5.65 2.90
C LYS A 39 10.65 -5.63 1.68
N LYS A 40 10.06 -6.78 1.33
CA LYS A 40 9.08 -6.86 0.25
C LYS A 40 7.81 -6.11 0.59
N VAL A 41 7.33 -6.19 1.84
CA VAL A 41 6.16 -5.40 2.28
C VAL A 41 6.41 -3.90 2.09
N ILE A 42 7.57 -3.40 2.53
CA ILE A 42 7.94 -1.98 2.37
C ILE A 42 8.02 -1.61 0.90
N LEU A 43 8.69 -2.43 0.08
CA LEU A 43 8.81 -2.17 -1.36
C LEU A 43 7.44 -2.15 -2.04
N LEU A 44 6.56 -3.12 -1.75
CA LEU A 44 5.29 -3.23 -2.46
C LEU A 44 4.28 -2.20 -1.94
N TYR A 45 3.95 -2.24 -0.66
CA TYR A 45 2.89 -1.40 -0.08
C TYR A 45 3.38 0.01 0.23
N GLY A 46 4.66 0.17 0.59
CA GLY A 46 5.25 1.48 0.83
C GLY A 46 5.42 2.29 -0.45
N LEU A 47 5.95 1.69 -1.53
CA LEU A 47 6.04 2.40 -2.82
C LEU A 47 4.65 2.69 -3.39
N LEU A 48 3.69 1.77 -3.27
CA LEU A 48 2.32 2.00 -3.73
C LEU A 48 1.66 3.15 -2.97
N ALA A 49 1.77 3.18 -1.63
CA ALA A 49 1.23 4.25 -0.82
C ALA A 49 1.88 5.61 -1.17
N LEU A 50 3.20 5.64 -1.34
CA LEU A 50 3.94 6.84 -1.74
C LEU A 50 3.48 7.35 -3.12
N ALA A 51 3.41 6.47 -4.11
CA ALA A 51 3.00 6.82 -5.46
C ALA A 51 1.56 7.36 -5.51
N LEU A 52 0.63 6.73 -4.78
CA LEU A 52 -0.76 7.18 -4.69
C LEU A 52 -0.88 8.52 -3.95
N TYR A 53 -0.07 8.74 -2.91
CA TYR A 53 -0.05 10.02 -2.20
C TYR A 53 0.48 11.16 -3.09
N LEU A 54 1.55 10.92 -3.84
CA LEU A 54 2.07 11.88 -4.83
C LEU A 54 1.06 12.15 -5.94
N LEU A 55 0.40 11.11 -6.45
CA LEU A 55 -0.64 11.25 -7.46
C LEU A 55 -1.83 12.08 -6.94
N GLN A 56 -2.24 11.87 -5.68
CA GLN A 56 -3.29 12.65 -5.03
C GLN A 56 -2.95 14.13 -4.87
N LEU A 57 -1.66 14.47 -4.70
CA LEU A 57 -1.17 15.85 -4.64
C LEU A 57 -1.26 16.57 -5.99
N LEU A 58 -1.13 15.83 -7.09
CA LEU A 58 -1.15 16.38 -8.45
C LEU A 58 -2.58 16.54 -9.02
N LEU A 59 -3.57 15.85 -8.44
CA LEU A 59 -4.95 15.74 -8.93
C LEU A 59 -5.95 16.63 -8.17
#